data_AF-M4CGX8-F1
#
_entry.id   AF-M4CGX8-F1
#
_cell.length_a   1.000
_cell.length_b   1.000
_cell.length_c   1.000
_cell.angle_alpha   90.00
_cell.angle_beta   90.00
_cell.angle_gamma   90.00
#
_symmetry.space_group_name_H-M   'P 1'
#
loop_
_entity.id
_entity.type
_entity.pdbx_description
1 polymer ?
#
loop_
_entity_poly.entity_id
_entity_poly.type
_entity_poly.pdbx_seq_one_letter_code
_entity_poly.pdbx_strand_id
1 'polypeptide(L)'
;MEYVNPEGLRLDGRRFNEIQNKSQQKNGHALIDIFLQVLQADGGTRSACINAATLALADAGIPMRDLAVSCSAGYLNSTPLLDLNYVEDSAGGADVTVGILPKLDKVTLLQMDAKLPMETFETVFALASEGCKAIAERVREVLQENTKQLEYRRAA
;
A
#
# COMPACT_ATOMS: atom_id res chain seq x y z
N MET A 1 9.59 -0.12 10.43
CA MET A 1 9.73 0.48 11.78
C MET A 1 10.71 1.64 11.63
N GLU A 2 10.21 2.87 11.55
CA GLU A 2 11.09 4.03 11.35
C GLU A 2 11.56 4.57 12.71
N TYR A 3 12.88 4.65 12.88
CA TYR A 3 13.48 5.21 14.08
C TYR A 3 13.54 6.74 13.95
N VAL A 4 12.88 7.41 14.89
CA VAL A 4 12.87 8.86 15.04
C VAL A 4 13.79 9.21 16.22
N ASN A 5 14.68 10.20 16.06
CA ASN A 5 15.50 10.72 17.15
C ASN A 5 14.58 11.36 18.23
N PRO A 6 14.93 11.37 19.54
CA PRO A 6 14.17 12.09 20.58
C PRO A 6 13.77 13.54 20.26
N GLU A 7 14.40 14.22 19.30
CA GLU A 7 13.99 15.55 18.82
C GLU A 7 13.02 15.56 17.61
N GLY A 8 12.54 14.39 17.16
CA GLY A 8 11.57 14.29 16.07
C GLY A 8 12.13 14.36 14.64
N LEU A 9 13.46 14.36 14.46
CA LEU A 9 14.10 14.40 13.13
C LEU A 9 14.38 13.00 12.56
N ARG A 10 14.20 12.87 11.23
CA ARG A 10 14.63 11.71 10.43
C ARG A 10 16.12 11.82 10.11
N LEU A 11 16.79 10.68 9.95
CA LEU A 11 18.22 10.60 9.58
C LEU A 11 18.54 11.22 8.20
N ASP A 12 17.55 11.42 7.33
CA ASP A 12 17.72 12.03 6.00
C ASP A 12 17.71 13.57 6.02
N GLY A 13 17.64 14.19 7.20
CA GLY A 13 17.70 15.64 7.38
C GLY A 13 16.41 16.39 6.99
N ARG A 14 15.37 15.70 6.50
CA ARG A 14 14.09 16.34 6.16
C ARG A 14 13.14 16.33 7.36
N ARG A 15 12.50 17.48 7.61
CA ARG A 15 11.52 17.61 8.70
C ARG A 15 10.24 16.84 8.34
N PHE A 16 9.64 16.19 9.33
CA PHE A 16 8.35 15.48 9.20
C PHE A 16 7.26 16.34 8.53
N ASN A 17 7.29 17.66 8.75
CA ASN A 17 6.35 18.62 8.19
C ASN A 17 6.56 18.97 6.70
N GLU A 18 7.72 18.69 6.10
CA GLU A 18 7.97 19.02 4.68
C GLU A 18 7.28 18.06 3.71
N ILE A 19 6.91 16.86 4.16
CA ILE A 19 6.20 15.86 3.34
C ILE A 19 4.67 16.14 3.32
N GLN A 20 4.15 16.94 4.26
CA GLN A 20 2.72 17.24 4.41
C GLN A 20 2.14 18.21 3.36
N ASN A 21 2.92 18.65 2.35
CA ASN A 21 2.53 19.78 1.49
C ASN A 21 2.30 19.46 0.00
N LYS A 22 1.57 18.38 -0.32
CA LYS A 22 1.02 18.19 -1.70
C LYS A 22 -0.45 17.74 -1.80
N SER A 23 -1.17 17.54 -0.69
CA SER A 23 -2.61 17.23 -0.73
C SER A 23 -3.43 18.14 0.19
N GLN A 24 -3.08 19.43 0.24
CA GLN A 24 -3.97 20.45 0.81
C GLN A 24 -5.18 20.59 -0.12
N GLN A 25 -6.22 19.78 0.11
CA GLN A 25 -7.52 19.94 -0.52
C GLN A 25 -8.48 20.52 0.51
N LYS A 26 -8.64 21.85 0.43
CA LYS A 26 -9.84 22.64 0.76
C LYS A 26 -10.81 21.99 1.77
N ASN A 27 -10.50 22.12 3.06
CA ASN A 27 -11.43 22.36 4.19
C ASN A 27 -10.60 22.57 5.47
N GLY A 28 -10.99 23.54 6.30
CA GLY A 28 -10.21 24.00 7.44
C GLY A 28 -9.96 22.93 8.52
N HIS A 29 -8.81 23.02 9.19
CA HIS A 29 -8.45 22.40 10.48
C HIS A 29 -8.91 20.95 10.77
N ALA A 30 -9.13 20.11 9.76
CA ALA A 30 -9.50 18.71 9.94
C ALA A 30 -8.25 17.82 9.92
N LEU A 31 -8.04 17.05 10.99
CA LEU A 31 -6.98 16.06 11.11
C LEU A 31 -7.59 14.67 10.86
N ILE A 32 -6.94 13.86 10.03
CA ILE A 32 -7.33 12.46 9.79
C ILE A 32 -6.16 11.59 10.26
N ASP A 33 -6.33 10.94 11.40
CA ASP A 33 -5.36 10.01 11.94
C ASP A 33 -5.74 8.57 11.55
N ILE A 34 -4.78 7.85 10.97
CA ILE A 34 -4.95 6.46 10.56
C ILE A 34 -4.03 5.59 11.42
N PHE A 35 -4.62 4.65 12.15
CA PHE A 35 -3.89 3.69 12.98
C PHE A 35 -4.03 2.30 12.38
N LEU A 36 -2.90 1.60 12.26
CA LEU A 36 -2.84 0.25 11.74
C LEU A 36 -2.16 -0.65 12.77
N GLN A 37 -2.81 -1.76 13.11
CA GLN A 37 -2.25 -2.78 13.98
C GLN A 37 -2.16 -4.09 13.22
N VAL A 38 -0.93 -4.59 13.08
CA VAL A 38 -0.68 -5.90 12.48
C VAL A 38 -0.85 -6.95 13.57
N LEU A 39 -1.94 -7.71 13.50
CA LEU A 39 -2.22 -8.80 14.46
C LEU A 39 -1.33 -10.02 14.20
N GLN A 40 -1.09 -10.31 12.92
CA GLN A 40 -0.25 -11.39 12.43
C GLN A 40 0.50 -10.93 11.19
N ALA A 41 1.77 -11.34 11.07
CA ALA A 41 2.62 -11.01 9.94
C ALA A 41 3.12 -12.31 9.29
N ASP A 42 2.88 -12.46 7.99
CA ASP A 42 3.35 -13.60 7.18
C ASP A 42 3.84 -13.13 5.79
N GLY A 43 4.73 -12.13 5.77
CA GLY A 43 5.14 -11.46 4.52
C GLY A 43 4.18 -10.36 4.09
N GLY A 44 4.58 -9.55 3.10
CA GLY A 44 3.73 -8.53 2.47
C GLY A 44 3.11 -7.46 3.39
N THR A 45 3.61 -7.28 4.62
CA THR A 45 2.93 -6.50 5.67
C THR A 45 2.68 -5.04 5.28
N ARG A 46 3.59 -4.43 4.52
CA ARG A 46 3.45 -3.06 3.98
C ARG A 46 2.28 -2.97 3.02
N SER A 47 2.20 -3.88 2.07
CA SER A 47 1.13 -3.96 1.07
C SER A 47 -0.23 -4.14 1.73
N ALA A 48 -0.30 -5.08 2.69
CA ALA A 48 -1.52 -5.34 3.46
C ALA A 48 -1.99 -4.10 4.26
N CYS A 49 -1.07 -3.40 4.90
CA CYS A 49 -1.35 -2.16 5.64
C CYS A 49 -1.93 -1.05 4.75
N ILE A 50 -1.38 -0.87 3.54
CA ILE A 50 -1.86 0.14 2.58
C ILE A 50 -3.29 -0.20 2.12
N ASN A 51 -3.53 -1.46 1.76
CA ASN A 51 -4.86 -1.91 1.34
C ASN A 51 -5.89 -1.77 2.46
N ALA A 52 -5.51 -2.09 3.70
CA ALA A 52 -6.36 -1.93 4.88
C ALA A 52 -6.68 -0.45 5.17
N ALA A 53 -5.69 0.44 5.07
CA ALA A 53 -5.91 1.88 5.23
C ALA A 53 -6.87 2.43 4.18
N THR A 54 -6.74 2.01 2.92
CA THR A 54 -7.64 2.42 1.83
C THR A 54 -9.06 1.97 2.10
N LEU A 55 -9.26 0.73 2.56
CA LEU A 55 -10.58 0.23 2.95
C LEU A 55 -11.15 1.01 4.14
N ALA A 56 -10.35 1.30 5.16
CA ALA A 56 -10.78 2.07 6.32
C ALA A 56 -11.20 3.50 5.96
N LEU A 57 -10.45 4.16 5.08
CA LEU A 57 -10.80 5.49 4.58
C LEU A 57 -12.09 5.48 3.74
N ALA A 58 -12.29 4.43 2.94
CA ALA A 58 -13.51 4.25 2.16
C ALA A 58 -14.73 4.02 3.07
N ASP A 59 -14.59 3.17 4.09
CA ASP A 59 -15.65 2.87 5.06
C ASP A 59 -16.01 4.09 5.92
N ALA A 60 -15.01 4.91 6.30
CA ALA A 60 -15.21 6.19 6.98
C ALA A 60 -15.89 7.26 6.09
N GLY A 61 -16.08 7.00 4.79
CA GLY A 61 -16.69 7.94 3.85
C GLY A 61 -15.80 9.15 3.52
N ILE A 62 -14.48 9.03 3.70
CA ILE A 62 -13.54 10.11 3.40
C ILE A 62 -13.36 10.19 1.86
N PRO A 63 -13.55 11.37 1.24
CA PRO A 63 -13.46 11.50 -0.20
C PRO A 63 -12.03 11.30 -0.69
N MET A 64 -11.79 10.22 -1.42
CA MET A 64 -10.51 9.90 -2.06
C MET A 64 -10.60 10.09 -3.58
N ARG A 65 -9.48 10.48 -4.22
CA ARG A 65 -9.42 10.62 -5.68
C ARG A 65 -9.43 9.28 -6.40
N ASP A 66 -8.81 8.29 -5.78
CA ASP A 66 -8.67 6.93 -6.25
C ASP A 66 -8.34 6.01 -5.06
N LEU A 67 -8.48 4.70 -5.24
CA LEU A 67 -8.11 3.70 -4.25
C LEU A 67 -6.59 3.48 -4.29
N ALA A 68 -5.90 3.65 -3.18
CA ALA A 68 -4.49 3.27 -3.09
C ALA A 68 -4.39 1.76 -2.85
N VAL A 69 -3.84 1.04 -3.80
CA VAL A 69 -3.61 -0.41 -3.68
C VAL A 69 -2.14 -0.72 -3.77
N SER A 70 -1.72 -1.78 -3.08
CA SER A 70 -0.34 -2.21 -3.07
C SER A 70 -0.21 -3.72 -3.06
N CYS A 71 0.85 -4.19 -3.73
CA CYS A 71 1.25 -5.59 -3.80
C CYS A 71 2.79 -5.66 -3.78
N SER A 72 3.31 -6.73 -3.21
CA SER A 72 4.73 -7.07 -3.21
C SER A 72 4.98 -8.17 -4.24
N ALA A 73 6.13 -8.11 -4.91
CA ALA A 73 6.65 -9.21 -5.69
C ALA A 73 8.13 -9.37 -5.39
N GLY A 74 8.64 -10.58 -5.50
CA GLY A 74 10.04 -10.85 -5.27
C GLY A 74 10.67 -11.74 -6.31
N TYR A 75 11.96 -11.96 -6.14
CA TYR A 75 12.75 -12.83 -6.99
C TYR A 75 13.52 -13.84 -6.16
N LEU A 76 13.18 -15.12 -6.33
CA LEU A 76 13.75 -16.23 -5.59
C LEU A 76 14.07 -17.38 -6.56
N ASN A 77 15.24 -18.01 -6.44
CA ASN A 77 15.64 -19.17 -7.25
C ASN A 77 15.46 -19.00 -8.76
N SER A 78 15.82 -17.81 -9.28
CA SER A 78 15.65 -17.43 -10.68
C SER A 78 14.20 -17.29 -11.17
N THR A 79 13.23 -17.27 -10.26
CA THR A 79 11.80 -17.14 -10.57
C THR A 79 11.19 -15.90 -9.90
N PRO A 80 10.44 -15.07 -10.65
CA PRO A 80 9.67 -13.98 -10.05
C PRO A 80 8.42 -14.56 -9.38
N LEU A 81 8.18 -14.16 -8.13
CA LEU A 81 7.05 -14.60 -7.32
C LEU A 81 6.20 -13.38 -6.96
N LEU A 82 4.87 -13.53 -7.05
CA LEU A 82 3.93 -12.52 -6.61
C LEU A 82 3.51 -12.82 -5.16
N ASP A 83 3.45 -11.78 -4.34
CA ASP A 83 3.02 -11.82 -2.94
C ASP A 83 3.83 -12.81 -2.07
N LEU A 84 5.06 -12.41 -1.73
CA LEU A 84 5.96 -13.22 -0.94
C LEU A 84 5.43 -13.46 0.48
N ASN A 85 5.46 -14.73 0.92
CA ASN A 85 5.22 -15.09 2.31
C ASN A 85 6.47 -14.85 3.19
N TYR A 86 6.35 -15.03 4.50
CA TYR A 86 7.46 -14.78 5.43
C TYR A 86 8.69 -15.66 5.15
N VAL A 87 8.49 -16.91 4.75
CA VAL A 87 9.59 -17.86 4.48
C VAL A 87 10.36 -17.46 3.24
N GLU A 88 9.65 -17.05 2.19
CA GLU A 88 10.23 -16.58 0.92
C GLU A 88 10.98 -15.27 1.09
N ASP A 89 10.41 -14.33 1.85
CA ASP A 89 11.05 -13.06 2.20
C ASP A 89 12.30 -13.29 3.07
N SER A 90 12.20 -14.18 4.06
CA SER A 90 13.33 -14.55 4.93
C SER A 90 14.43 -15.35 4.23
N ALA A 91 14.16 -15.92 3.06
CA ALA A 91 15.16 -16.65 2.27
C ALA A 91 16.22 -15.72 1.66
N GLY A 92 16.07 -14.40 1.80
CA GLY A 92 17.03 -13.41 1.30
C GLY A 92 16.91 -13.12 -0.19
N GLY A 93 15.74 -13.44 -0.77
CA GLY A 93 15.37 -12.98 -2.10
C GLY A 93 15.17 -11.46 -2.12
N ALA A 94 15.12 -10.88 -3.32
CA ALA A 94 14.79 -9.47 -3.43
C ALA A 94 13.27 -9.27 -3.30
N ASP A 95 12.85 -8.27 -2.53
CA ASP A 95 11.46 -7.85 -2.36
C ASP A 95 11.25 -6.48 -3.01
N VAL A 96 10.21 -6.37 -3.83
CA VAL A 96 9.77 -5.13 -4.46
C VAL A 96 8.30 -4.91 -4.09
N THR A 97 8.06 -3.93 -3.22
CA THR A 97 6.72 -3.46 -2.88
C THR A 97 6.34 -2.30 -3.79
N VAL A 98 5.21 -2.43 -4.48
CA VAL A 98 4.65 -1.40 -5.37
C VAL A 98 3.29 -0.97 -4.85
N GLY A 99 3.03 0.35 -4.86
CA GLY A 99 1.73 0.94 -4.61
C GLY A 99 1.29 1.77 -5.81
N ILE A 100 0.05 1.58 -6.26
CA ILE A 100 -0.52 2.28 -7.42
C ILE A 100 -1.88 2.92 -7.10
N LEU A 101 -2.20 3.95 -7.87
CA LEU A 101 -3.52 4.51 -8.04
C LEU A 101 -4.06 4.01 -9.40
N PRO A 102 -4.92 2.98 -9.41
CA PRO A 102 -5.27 2.23 -10.62
C PRO A 102 -6.08 3.03 -11.64
N LYS A 103 -6.86 4.03 -11.22
CA LYS A 103 -7.61 4.93 -12.11
C LYS A 103 -6.73 6.01 -12.72
N LEU A 104 -5.73 6.47 -11.97
CA LEU A 104 -4.78 7.51 -12.42
C LEU A 104 -3.55 6.93 -13.12
N ASP A 105 -3.36 5.62 -13.05
CA ASP A 105 -2.19 4.89 -13.52
C ASP A 105 -0.88 5.51 -13.00
N LYS A 106 -0.84 5.78 -11.69
CA LYS A 106 0.29 6.41 -11.01
C LYS A 106 0.85 5.53 -9.92
N VAL A 107 2.16 5.34 -9.92
CA VAL A 107 2.89 4.71 -8.81
C VAL A 107 3.02 5.72 -7.67
N THR A 108 2.52 5.36 -6.49
CA THR A 108 2.60 6.16 -5.26
C THR A 108 3.71 5.68 -4.34
N LEU A 109 4.01 4.38 -4.38
CA LEU A 109 5.04 3.75 -3.57
C LEU A 109 5.84 2.79 -4.45
N LEU A 110 7.16 2.88 -4.34
CA LEU A 110 8.07 1.87 -4.85
C LEU A 110 9.15 1.69 -3.78
N GLN A 111 9.21 0.52 -3.19
CA GLN A 111 10.24 0.13 -2.25
C GLN A 111 10.87 -1.17 -2.72
N MET A 112 12.19 -1.21 -2.76
CA MET A 112 12.94 -2.41 -3.06
C MET A 112 13.89 -2.68 -1.91
N ASP A 113 13.89 -3.92 -1.44
CA ASP A 113 14.89 -4.45 -0.53
C ASP A 113 15.73 -5.50 -1.27
N ALA A 114 17.04 -5.48 -1.01
CA ALA A 114 18.08 -6.14 -1.79
C ALA A 114 18.35 -5.56 -3.20
N LYS A 115 19.46 -6.03 -3.79
CA LYS A 115 19.94 -5.58 -5.11
C LYS A 115 19.40 -6.51 -6.19
N LEU A 116 18.83 -5.92 -7.23
CA LEU A 116 18.40 -6.63 -8.44
C LEU A 116 19.08 -6.04 -9.68
N PRO A 117 19.45 -6.87 -10.67
CA PRO A 117 19.75 -6.40 -12.02
C PRO A 117 18.52 -5.68 -12.60
N MET A 118 18.76 -4.65 -13.42
CA MET A 118 17.68 -3.83 -13.99
C MET A 118 16.67 -4.66 -14.79
N GLU A 119 17.15 -5.62 -15.60
CA GLU A 119 16.30 -6.51 -16.40
C GLU A 119 15.35 -7.34 -15.51
N THR A 120 15.87 -7.88 -14.41
CA THR A 120 15.06 -8.63 -13.44
C THR A 120 14.09 -7.71 -12.72
N PHE A 121 14.52 -6.52 -12.32
CA PHE A 121 13.67 -5.53 -11.68
C PHE A 121 12.45 -5.18 -12.54
N GLU A 122 12.62 -4.94 -13.84
CA GLU A 122 11.51 -4.62 -14.75
C GLU A 122 10.46 -5.74 -14.77
N THR A 123 10.89 -7.01 -14.81
CA THR A 123 9.97 -8.15 -14.77
C THR A 123 9.22 -8.28 -13.44
N VAL A 124 9.90 -8.11 -12.31
CA VAL A 124 9.30 -8.17 -10.97
C VAL A 124 8.35 -6.99 -10.76
N PHE A 125 8.73 -5.79 -11.20
CA PHE A 125 7.90 -4.59 -11.12
C PHE A 125 6.63 -4.71 -11.95
N ALA A 126 6.72 -5.26 -13.17
CA ALA A 126 5.55 -5.53 -14.00
C ALA A 126 4.61 -6.52 -13.32
N LEU A 127 5.15 -7.60 -12.72
CA LEU A 127 4.38 -8.59 -11.98
C LEU A 127 3.68 -7.99 -10.75
N ALA A 128 4.40 -7.20 -9.94
CA ALA A 128 3.80 -6.49 -8.80
C ALA A 128 2.70 -5.52 -9.23
N SER A 129 2.89 -4.81 -10.35
CA SER A 129 1.92 -3.88 -10.90
C SER A 129 0.65 -4.59 -11.39
N GLU A 130 0.78 -5.78 -11.98
CA GLU A 130 -0.36 -6.63 -12.34
C GLU A 130 -1.10 -7.13 -11.10
N GLY A 131 -0.38 -7.59 -10.07
CA GLY A 131 -0.97 -7.97 -8.78
C GLY A 131 -1.75 -6.84 -8.12
N CYS A 132 -1.21 -5.60 -8.17
CA CYS A 132 -1.94 -4.43 -7.68
C CYS A 132 -3.26 -4.20 -8.43
N LYS A 133 -3.30 -4.42 -9.76
CA LYS A 133 -4.53 -4.28 -10.55
C LYS A 133 -5.57 -5.31 -10.16
N ALA A 134 -5.15 -6.57 -9.94
CA ALA A 134 -6.04 -7.63 -9.46
C ALA A 134 -6.61 -7.30 -8.07
N ILE A 135 -5.78 -6.78 -7.15
CA ILE A 135 -6.24 -6.32 -5.83
C ILE A 135 -7.23 -5.16 -5.97
N ALA A 136 -6.99 -4.20 -6.86
CA ALA A 136 -7.91 -3.09 -7.08
C ALA A 136 -9.30 -3.53 -7.54
N GLU A 137 -9.37 -4.51 -8.44
CA GLU A 137 -10.64 -5.10 -8.87
C GLU A 137 -11.35 -5.73 -7.67
N ARG A 138 -10.64 -6.57 -6.91
CA ARG A 138 -11.23 -7.24 -5.75
C ARG A 138 -11.71 -6.28 -4.67
N VAL A 139 -10.92 -5.26 -4.35
CA VAL A 139 -11.28 -4.23 -3.37
C VAL A 139 -12.54 -3.47 -3.81
N ARG A 140 -12.65 -3.13 -5.11
CA ARG A 140 -13.85 -2.44 -5.63
C ARG A 140 -15.10 -3.31 -5.52
N GLU A 141 -15.00 -4.59 -5.85
CA GLU A 141 -16.12 -5.54 -5.72
C GLU A 141 -16.63 -5.60 -4.27
N VAL A 142 -15.70 -5.78 -3.32
CA VAL A 142 -16.03 -5.87 -1.89
C VAL A 142 -16.68 -4.58 -1.38
N LEU A 143 -16.16 -3.41 -1.78
CA LEU A 143 -16.76 -2.13 -1.40
C LEU A 143 -18.18 -1.95 -1.96
N GLN A 144 -18.42 -2.34 -3.22
CA GLN A 144 -19.75 -2.28 -3.82
C GLN A 144 -20.73 -3.23 -3.12
N GLU A 145 -20.30 -4.44 -2.79
CA GLU A 145 -21.12 -5.42 -2.07
C GLU A 145 -21.46 -4.90 -0.67
N ASN A 146 -20.48 -4.40 0.08
CA ASN A 146 -20.70 -3.82 1.41
C ASN A 146 -21.70 -2.65 1.35
N THR A 147 -21.56 -1.76 0.36
CA THR A 147 -22.46 -0.61 0.18
C THR A 147 -23.91 -1.07 -0.04
N LYS A 148 -24.15 -2.06 -0.89
CA LYS A 148 -25.50 -2.62 -1.12
C LYS A 148 -26.09 -3.23 0.15
N GLN A 149 -25.28 -3.91 0.96
CA GLN A 149 -25.73 -4.48 2.23
C GLN A 149 -26.10 -3.39 3.25
N LEU A 150 -25.33 -2.30 3.31
CA LEU A 150 -25.63 -1.14 4.16
C LEU A 150 -26.93 -0.43 3.73
N GLU A 151 -27.17 -0.32 2.42
CA GLU A 151 -28.43 0.21 1.90
C GLU A 151 -29.63 -0.64 2.32
N TYR A 152 -29.54 -1.97 2.18
CA TYR A 152 -30.61 -2.88 2.61
C TYR A 152 -30.90 -2.78 4.12
N ARG A 153 -29.86 -2.70 4.94
CA ARG A 153 -29.99 -2.55 6.41
C ARG A 153 -30.59 -1.21 6.83
N ARG A 154 -30.39 -0.15 6.05
CA ARG A 154 -31.01 1.16 6.32
C ARG A 154 -32.47 1.24 5.88
N ALA A 155 -32.88 0.39 4.94
CA ALA A 155 -34.25 0.35 4.43
C ALA A 155 -35.19 -0.55 5.26
N ALA A 156 -34.64 -1.41 6.13
CA ALA A 156 -35.37 -2.24 7.09
C ALA A 156 -35.52 -1.54 8.44
#